data_AF-A0A850MFB3-F1
#
_entry.id   AF-A0A850MFB3-F1
#
_cell.length_a   1.000
_cell.length_b   1.000
_cell.length_c   1.000
_cell.angle_alpha   90.00
_cell.angle_beta   90.00
_cell.angle_gamma   90.00
#
_symmetry.space_group_name_H-M   'P 1'
#
loop_
_entity.id
_entity.type
_entity.pdbx_description
1 polymer ?
#
loop_
_entity_poly.entity_id
_entity_poly.type
_entity_poly.pdbx_seq_one_letter_code
_entity_poly.pdbx_strand_id
1 'polypeptide(L)'
;MRINLPDELDKEFRTIIASKYGYSKGALSLATQDAILKWILKNGKEPWLYIDSNMSLDIHEELILPFFKKVAELLDPQKISISFEASREELDLISKIFENFELDGDDVFFEVEKSDFIPTLRQFIRVLKVTNKPSLLIELDDLTIIGGGAGCLNICGEISTQKYNEIVLNFLKDLNVEVKSNLNDKKNYQLILLNSNSTLIELYDTG
;
A
#
# COMPACT_ATOMS: atom_id res chain seq x y z
N MET A 1 -9.34 9.34 2.93
CA MET A 1 -10.32 8.92 1.92
C MET A 1 -11.71 9.30 2.41
N ARG A 2 -12.51 10.03 1.62
CA ARG A 2 -13.94 10.21 1.90
C ARG A 2 -14.69 9.35 0.90
N ILE A 3 -14.97 8.10 1.27
CA ILE A 3 -15.97 7.31 0.55
C ILE A 3 -17.32 7.88 0.99
N ASN A 4 -18.04 8.51 0.07
CA ASN A 4 -19.42 8.90 0.32
C ASN A 4 -20.28 7.65 0.17
N LEU A 5 -20.57 7.01 1.30
CA LEU A 5 -21.61 6.02 1.37
C LEU A 5 -22.97 6.74 1.25
N PRO A 6 -23.93 6.19 0.49
CA PRO A 6 -25.32 6.60 0.60
C PRO A 6 -25.75 6.63 2.08
N ASP A 7 -26.53 7.64 2.48
CA ASP A 7 -26.85 7.90 3.89
C ASP A 7 -27.40 6.67 4.64
N GLU A 8 -28.18 5.84 3.96
CA GLU A 8 -28.73 4.60 4.50
C GLU A 8 -27.64 3.57 4.82
N LEU A 9 -26.67 3.40 3.92
CA LEU A 9 -25.52 2.51 4.10
C LEU A 9 -24.52 3.10 5.09
N ASP A 10 -24.31 4.42 5.12
CA ASP A 10 -23.46 5.07 6.13
C ASP A 10 -24.05 4.89 7.52
N LYS A 11 -25.37 5.04 7.67
CA LYS A 11 -26.07 4.84 8.95
C LYS A 11 -26.02 3.39 9.40
N GLU A 12 -26.26 2.44 8.50
CA GLU A 12 -26.17 1.01 8.80
C GLU A 12 -24.74 0.63 9.17
N PHE A 13 -23.76 1.04 8.37
CA PHE A 13 -22.35 0.84 8.64
C PHE A 13 -21.95 1.42 9.99
N ARG A 14 -22.27 2.69 10.27
CA ARG A 14 -21.99 3.33 11.58
C ARG A 14 -22.68 2.62 12.73
N THR A 15 -23.86 2.06 12.54
CA THR A 15 -24.58 1.32 13.58
C THR A 15 -23.86 0.00 13.89
N ILE A 16 -23.43 -0.73 12.85
CA ILE A 16 -22.62 -1.96 12.99
C ILE A 16 -21.26 -1.64 13.63
N ILE A 17 -20.63 -0.55 13.22
CA ILE A 17 -19.34 -0.10 13.75
C ILE A 17 -19.48 0.34 15.20
N ALA A 18 -20.54 1.07 15.54
CA ALA A 18 -20.80 1.50 16.90
C ALA A 18 -21.20 0.34 17.82
N SER A 19 -21.87 -0.69 17.31
CA SER A 19 -22.17 -1.89 18.10
C SER A 19 -20.91 -2.72 18.35
N LYS A 20 -19.97 -2.78 17.40
CA LYS A 20 -18.70 -3.54 17.54
C LYS A 20 -17.63 -2.78 18.34
N TYR A 21 -17.48 -1.46 18.16
CA TYR A 21 -16.38 -0.66 18.71
C TYR A 21 -16.83 0.48 19.64
N GLY A 22 -18.13 0.65 19.85
CA GLY A 22 -18.71 1.77 20.61
C GLY A 22 -18.84 3.08 19.81
N TYR A 23 -19.62 4.02 20.35
CA TYR A 23 -19.76 5.38 19.81
C TYR A 23 -18.58 6.25 20.25
N SER A 24 -17.40 6.01 19.69
CA SER A 24 -16.19 6.79 20.00
C SER A 24 -15.55 7.39 18.75
N LYS A 25 -14.86 8.53 18.93
CA LYS A 25 -14.04 9.12 17.87
C LYS A 25 -12.98 8.11 17.46
N GLY A 26 -13.05 7.63 16.22
CA GLY A 26 -12.12 6.62 15.68
C GLY A 26 -12.77 5.27 15.35
N ALA A 27 -14.04 5.03 15.72
CA ALA A 27 -14.70 3.75 15.47
C ALA A 27 -14.71 3.34 13.97
N LEU A 28 -14.90 4.30 13.05
CA LEU A 28 -14.77 4.04 11.61
C LEU A 28 -13.35 3.62 11.20
N SER A 29 -12.32 4.25 11.75
CA SER A 29 -10.93 3.88 11.48
C SER A 29 -10.63 2.47 11.99
N LEU A 30 -11.15 2.11 13.17
CA LEU A 30 -11.04 0.76 13.71
C LEU A 30 -11.74 -0.28 12.82
N ALA A 31 -12.91 0.06 12.29
CA ALA A 31 -13.62 -0.80 11.35
C ALA A 31 -12.83 -1.04 10.05
N THR A 32 -12.20 0.01 9.51
CA THR A 32 -11.32 -0.11 8.34
C THR A 32 -10.11 -0.99 8.66
N GLN A 33 -9.47 -0.80 9.82
CA GLN A 33 -8.33 -1.61 10.25
C GLN A 33 -8.72 -3.10 10.44
N ASP A 34 -9.87 -3.36 11.07
CA ASP A 34 -10.44 -4.70 11.21
C ASP A 34 -10.77 -5.34 9.87
N ALA A 35 -11.32 -4.58 8.92
CA ALA A 35 -11.58 -5.06 7.57
C ALA A 35 -10.28 -5.43 6.84
N ILE A 36 -9.22 -4.63 7.00
CA ILE A 36 -7.88 -4.92 6.46
C ILE A 36 -7.32 -6.21 7.08
N LEU A 37 -7.38 -6.36 8.40
CA LEU A 37 -6.91 -7.56 9.09
C LEU A 37 -7.69 -8.81 8.68
N LYS A 38 -9.02 -8.72 8.60
CA LYS A 38 -9.86 -9.82 8.12
C LYS A 38 -9.59 -10.16 6.66
N TRP A 39 -9.31 -9.17 5.82
CA TRP A 39 -8.93 -9.43 4.43
C TRP A 39 -7.60 -10.17 4.35
N ILE A 40 -6.59 -9.78 5.15
CA ILE A 40 -5.31 -10.48 5.28
C ILE A 40 -5.58 -11.97 5.63
N LEU A 41 -6.33 -12.21 6.71
CA LEU A 41 -6.62 -13.56 7.21
C LEU A 41 -7.48 -14.41 6.25
N LYS A 42 -8.57 -13.86 5.71
CA LYS A 42 -9.55 -14.58 4.86
C LYS A 42 -8.92 -15.07 3.56
N ASN A 43 -7.98 -14.32 3.01
CA ASN A 43 -7.32 -14.70 1.76
C ASN A 43 -6.11 -15.62 2.00
N GLY A 44 -5.99 -16.18 3.22
CA GLY A 44 -4.94 -17.14 3.58
C GLY A 44 -3.54 -16.54 3.52
N LYS A 45 -3.44 -15.21 3.62
CA LYS A 45 -2.17 -14.52 3.53
C LYS A 45 -1.73 -14.22 4.94
N GLU A 46 -0.54 -14.66 5.25
CA GLU A 46 0.23 -14.00 6.28
C GLU A 46 0.22 -12.47 5.99
N PRO A 47 0.41 -11.52 6.93
CA PRO A 47 0.46 -10.09 6.62
C PRO A 47 1.64 -9.74 5.67
N TRP A 48 2.38 -10.74 5.23
CA TRP A 48 3.44 -10.69 4.26
C TRP A 48 2.81 -10.99 2.88
N LEU A 49 3.01 -10.18 1.84
CA LEU A 49 4.34 -10.08 1.28
C LEU A 49 4.91 -11.50 1.13
N TYR A 50 4.72 -12.12 -0.03
CA TYR A 50 5.48 -13.32 -0.35
C TYR A 50 6.97 -12.95 -0.35
N ILE A 51 7.65 -13.12 0.79
CA ILE A 51 9.10 -13.38 0.78
C ILE A 51 9.25 -14.84 0.36
N ASP A 52 8.99 -15.11 -0.92
CA ASP A 52 9.81 -16.12 -1.56
C ASP A 52 11.20 -15.51 -1.77
N SER A 53 12.10 -16.22 -2.45
CA SER A 53 13.42 -15.67 -2.81
C SER A 53 13.38 -14.35 -3.61
N ASN A 54 12.20 -13.85 -3.98
CA ASN A 54 11.98 -12.80 -4.98
C ASN A 54 11.27 -11.54 -4.43
N MET A 55 11.03 -11.41 -3.11
CA MET A 55 10.57 -10.15 -2.47
C MET A 55 9.27 -9.54 -3.06
N SER A 56 8.18 -10.32 -3.12
CA SER A 56 6.89 -9.89 -3.67
C SER A 56 5.87 -9.44 -2.61
N LEU A 57 4.95 -8.54 -2.97
CA LEU A 57 4.06 -7.82 -2.05
C LEU A 57 2.67 -7.56 -2.65
N ASP A 58 1.63 -8.16 -2.08
CA ASP A 58 0.24 -7.93 -2.52
C ASP A 58 -0.46 -6.93 -1.60
N ILE A 59 -0.83 -5.76 -2.12
CA ILE A 59 -1.50 -4.69 -1.35
C ILE A 59 -2.88 -4.41 -1.94
N HIS A 60 -3.87 -4.23 -1.07
CA HIS A 60 -5.15 -3.63 -1.47
C HIS A 60 -4.93 -2.25 -2.12
N GLU A 61 -5.65 -1.94 -3.20
CA GLU A 61 -5.46 -0.73 -4.00
C GLU A 61 -5.43 0.58 -3.18
N GLU A 62 -6.29 0.68 -2.16
CA GLU A 62 -6.41 1.84 -1.28
C GLU A 62 -5.16 2.08 -0.41
N LEU A 63 -4.36 1.04 -0.18
CA LEU A 63 -3.17 1.05 0.66
C LEU A 63 -1.88 1.23 -0.15
N ILE A 64 -1.94 1.18 -1.48
CA ILE A 64 -0.77 1.35 -2.35
C ILE A 64 -0.12 2.72 -2.15
N LEU A 65 -0.88 3.81 -2.23
CA LEU A 65 -0.32 5.15 -2.09
C LEU A 65 0.24 5.41 -0.66
N PRO A 66 -0.46 5.04 0.43
CA PRO A 66 0.12 5.05 1.77
C PRO A 66 1.42 4.25 1.88
N PHE A 67 1.50 3.08 1.24
CA PHE A 67 2.71 2.26 1.24
C PHE A 67 3.88 2.97 0.55
N PHE A 68 3.70 3.46 -0.68
CA PHE A 68 4.75 4.21 -1.39
C PHE A 68 5.19 5.47 -0.64
N LYS A 69 4.26 6.17 0.02
CA LYS A 69 4.58 7.30 0.90
C LYS A 69 5.52 6.86 2.01
N LYS A 70 5.24 5.73 2.66
CA LYS A 70 6.08 5.21 3.73
C LYS A 70 7.45 4.75 3.26
N VAL A 71 7.50 4.08 2.11
CA VAL A 71 8.76 3.67 1.47
C VAL A 71 9.63 4.89 1.18
N ALA A 72 9.09 5.92 0.53
CA ALA A 72 9.83 7.15 0.24
C ALA A 72 10.28 7.90 1.50
N GLU A 73 9.46 7.91 2.56
CA GLU A 73 9.84 8.50 3.86
C GLU A 73 11.01 7.76 4.54
N LEU A 74 11.05 6.43 4.45
CA LEU A 74 12.05 5.60 5.12
C LEU A 74 13.35 5.44 4.32
N LEU A 75 13.26 5.45 3.00
CA LEU A 75 14.41 5.32 2.11
C LEU A 75 15.06 6.66 1.79
N ASP A 76 14.28 7.75 1.85
CA ASP A 76 14.75 9.10 1.49
C ASP A 76 15.45 9.15 0.12
N PRO A 77 14.78 8.68 -0.96
CA PRO A 77 15.44 8.46 -2.23
C PRO A 77 15.87 9.78 -2.89
N GLN A 78 17.04 9.77 -3.52
CA GLN A 78 17.58 10.93 -4.25
C GLN A 78 17.10 10.95 -5.70
N LYS A 79 16.88 9.78 -6.30
CA LYS A 79 16.36 9.60 -7.63
C LYS A 79 15.06 8.81 -7.58
N ILE A 80 14.06 9.32 -8.28
CA ILE A 80 12.77 8.65 -8.42
C ILE A 80 12.40 8.65 -9.89
N SER A 81 12.19 7.45 -10.43
CA SER A 81 11.64 7.27 -11.78
C SER A 81 10.33 6.50 -11.69
N ILE A 82 9.41 6.82 -12.59
CA ILE A 82 8.17 6.06 -12.79
C ILE A 82 8.08 5.76 -14.28
N SER A 83 7.94 4.49 -14.64
CA SER A 83 7.64 4.10 -16.01
C SER A 83 6.53 3.07 -16.12
N PHE A 84 5.85 3.08 -17.27
CA PHE A 84 4.80 2.14 -17.60
C PHE A 84 4.42 2.23 -19.08
N GLU A 85 3.89 1.13 -19.61
CA GLU A 85 3.34 1.08 -20.97
C GLU A 85 2.04 1.89 -21.05
N ALA A 86 1.91 2.74 -22.08
CA ALA A 86 0.74 3.55 -22.31
C ALA A 86 0.16 3.36 -23.72
N SER A 87 -1.16 3.16 -23.79
CA SER A 87 -1.89 3.20 -25.06
C SER A 87 -1.86 4.61 -25.67
N ARG A 88 -2.16 4.73 -26.97
CA ARG A 88 -2.24 6.03 -27.65
C ARG A 88 -3.19 7.02 -26.98
N GLU A 89 -4.34 6.54 -26.50
CA GLU A 89 -5.32 7.38 -25.78
C GLU A 89 -4.76 7.89 -24.44
N GLU A 90 -3.98 7.06 -23.74
CA GLU A 90 -3.29 7.44 -22.51
C GLU A 90 -2.15 8.42 -22.78
N LEU A 91 -1.37 8.24 -23.85
CA LEU A 91 -0.33 9.19 -24.28
C LEU A 91 -0.90 10.57 -24.61
N ASP A 92 -2.04 10.62 -25.30
CA ASP A 92 -2.78 11.86 -25.59
C ASP A 92 -3.31 12.53 -24.33
N LEU A 93 -3.51 11.78 -23.25
CA LEU A 93 -3.93 12.30 -21.95
C LEU A 93 -2.72 12.78 -21.14
N ILE A 94 -1.65 11.99 -21.12
CA ILE A 94 -0.38 12.30 -20.46
C ILE A 94 0.18 13.63 -20.99
N SER A 95 0.27 13.79 -22.31
CA SER A 95 0.78 15.00 -22.96
C SER A 95 -0.01 16.28 -22.67
N LYS A 96 -1.25 16.15 -22.16
CA LYS A 96 -2.09 17.30 -21.74
C LYS A 96 -1.93 17.64 -20.27
N ILE A 97 -1.46 16.70 -19.45
CA ILE A 97 -1.40 16.84 -17.98
C ILE A 97 0.05 17.05 -17.53
N PHE A 98 1.00 16.40 -18.17
CA PHE A 98 2.40 16.38 -17.80
C PHE A 98 3.25 17.00 -18.90
N GLU A 99 4.08 17.96 -18.53
CA GLU A 99 4.93 18.70 -19.47
C GLU A 99 6.24 17.96 -19.79
N ASN A 100 6.73 17.15 -18.85
CA ASN A 100 8.02 16.48 -18.94
C ASN A 100 7.85 14.96 -18.78
N PHE A 101 8.01 14.23 -19.88
CA PHE A 101 8.14 12.78 -19.91
C PHE A 101 8.93 12.36 -21.13
N GLU A 102 9.55 11.19 -21.07
CA GLU A 102 10.26 10.58 -22.17
C GLU A 102 9.50 9.35 -22.69
N LEU A 103 9.78 8.98 -23.93
CA LEU A 103 9.23 7.78 -24.56
C LEU A 103 10.37 6.85 -24.97
N ASP A 104 10.26 5.59 -24.60
CA ASP A 104 11.07 4.51 -25.15
C ASP A 104 10.13 3.43 -25.71
N GLY A 105 9.92 3.45 -27.02
CA GLY A 105 8.89 2.63 -27.66
C GLY A 105 7.48 2.98 -27.17
N ASP A 106 6.81 2.00 -26.56
CA ASP A 106 5.47 2.13 -25.99
C ASP A 106 5.48 2.47 -24.48
N ASP A 107 6.66 2.56 -23.88
CA ASP A 107 6.84 2.90 -22.47
C ASP A 107 7.02 4.41 -22.27
N VAL A 108 6.36 4.92 -21.23
CA VAL A 108 6.45 6.31 -20.79
C VAL A 108 7.33 6.38 -19.56
N PHE A 109 8.24 7.34 -19.52
CA PHE A 109 9.18 7.53 -18.40
C PHE A 109 9.04 8.92 -17.81
N PHE A 110 9.00 8.97 -16.48
CA PHE A 110 8.97 10.20 -15.70
C PHE A 110 10.10 10.17 -14.68
N GLU A 111 10.99 11.16 -14.74
CA GLU A 111 11.81 11.52 -13.59
C GLU A 111 11.00 12.45 -12.69
N VAL A 112 10.94 12.14 -11.40
CA VAL A 112 10.09 12.85 -10.46
C VAL A 112 10.92 13.36 -9.29
N GLU A 113 10.75 14.64 -8.96
CA GLU A 113 11.35 15.18 -7.74
C GLU A 113 10.72 14.53 -6.49
N LYS A 114 11.50 14.38 -5.43
CA LYS A 114 11.05 13.76 -4.17
C LYS A 114 9.78 14.43 -3.61
N SER A 115 9.67 15.75 -3.71
CA SER A 115 8.50 16.52 -3.28
C SER A 115 7.23 16.13 -4.04
N ASP A 116 7.38 15.75 -5.30
CA ASP A 116 6.28 15.55 -6.25
C ASP A 116 5.95 14.08 -6.48
N PHE A 117 6.78 13.15 -5.98
CA PHE A 117 6.54 11.71 -6.13
C PHE A 117 5.13 11.27 -5.73
N ILE A 118 4.71 11.55 -4.50
CA ILE A 118 3.39 11.14 -3.99
C ILE A 118 2.24 11.88 -4.69
N PRO A 119 2.30 13.20 -4.92
CA PRO A 119 1.35 13.91 -5.78
C PRO A 119 1.21 13.29 -7.19
N THR A 120 2.33 13.03 -7.88
CA THR A 120 2.37 12.49 -9.24
C THR A 120 1.82 11.07 -9.29
N LEU A 121 2.29 10.18 -8.41
CA LEU A 121 1.79 8.81 -8.33
C LEU A 121 0.28 8.78 -8.05
N ARG A 122 -0.23 9.67 -7.20
CA ARG A 122 -1.69 9.80 -6.97
C ARG A 122 -2.44 10.15 -8.24
N GLN A 123 -1.91 11.06 -9.07
CA GLN A 123 -2.54 11.40 -10.35
C GLN A 123 -2.52 10.22 -11.31
N PHE A 124 -1.38 9.53 -11.43
CA PHE A 124 -1.27 8.33 -12.26
C PHE A 124 -2.25 7.23 -11.84
N ILE A 125 -2.37 6.95 -10.54
CA ILE A 125 -3.34 5.96 -10.03
C ILE A 125 -4.77 6.39 -10.39
N ARG A 126 -5.12 7.66 -10.16
CA ARG A 126 -6.48 8.15 -10.36
C ARG A 126 -6.88 8.21 -11.84
N VAL A 127 -5.98 8.65 -12.70
CA VAL A 127 -6.28 8.99 -14.10
C VAL A 127 -5.98 7.80 -15.01
N LEU A 128 -4.83 7.17 -14.83
CA LEU A 128 -4.29 6.14 -15.72
C LEU A 128 -4.40 4.73 -15.13
N LYS A 129 -4.85 4.61 -13.87
CA LYS A 129 -4.96 3.33 -13.15
C LYS A 129 -3.66 2.52 -13.22
N VAL A 130 -2.51 3.19 -13.09
CA VAL A 130 -1.18 2.58 -13.29
C VAL A 130 -0.91 1.36 -12.42
N THR A 131 -1.57 1.24 -11.26
CA THR A 131 -1.45 0.06 -10.38
C THR A 131 -2.04 -1.22 -10.96
N ASN A 132 -2.82 -1.10 -12.04
CA ASN A 132 -3.32 -2.24 -12.81
C ASN A 132 -2.42 -2.59 -13.99
N LYS A 133 -1.38 -1.79 -14.26
CA LYS A 133 -0.44 -2.05 -15.35
C LYS A 133 0.64 -3.03 -14.88
N PRO A 134 0.79 -4.19 -15.56
CA PRO A 134 1.89 -5.11 -15.30
C PRO A 134 3.27 -4.54 -15.66
N SER A 135 3.29 -3.44 -16.42
CA SER A 135 4.50 -2.72 -16.83
C SER A 135 4.87 -1.56 -15.89
N LEU A 136 4.11 -1.34 -14.80
CA LEU A 136 4.46 -0.28 -13.86
C LEU A 136 5.81 -0.59 -13.21
N LEU A 137 6.74 0.34 -13.32
CA LEU A 137 8.05 0.32 -12.68
C LEU A 137 8.21 1.63 -11.91
N ILE A 138 8.62 1.54 -10.65
CA ILE A 138 8.94 2.69 -9.82
C ILE A 138 10.32 2.45 -9.23
N GLU A 139 11.30 3.24 -9.65
CA GLU A 139 12.65 3.16 -9.12
C GLU A 139 12.85 4.24 -8.05
N LEU A 140 13.44 3.84 -6.94
CA LEU A 140 13.76 4.65 -5.76
C LEU A 140 15.23 4.37 -5.40
N ASP A 141 16.16 5.12 -6.00
CA ASP A 141 17.60 4.82 -6.01
C ASP A 141 17.89 3.37 -6.45
N ASP A 142 18.36 2.52 -5.53
CA ASP A 142 18.75 1.12 -5.80
C ASP A 142 17.58 0.12 -5.63
N LEU A 143 16.37 0.62 -5.36
CA LEU A 143 15.15 -0.16 -5.21
C LEU A 143 14.26 0.02 -6.43
N THR A 144 13.76 -1.07 -6.99
CA THR A 144 12.75 -1.07 -8.06
C THR A 144 11.49 -1.75 -7.57
N ILE A 145 10.34 -1.11 -7.74
CA ILE A 145 9.03 -1.69 -7.43
C ILE A 145 8.29 -1.92 -8.75
N ILE A 146 8.03 -3.18 -9.06
CA ILE A 146 7.41 -3.66 -10.30
C ILE A 146 5.95 -4.01 -10.03
N GLY A 147 5.01 -3.43 -10.77
CA GLY A 147 3.61 -3.80 -10.71
C GLY A 147 3.36 -5.15 -11.39
N GLY A 148 2.72 -6.09 -10.69
CA GLY A 148 2.18 -7.32 -11.29
C GLY A 148 0.76 -7.15 -11.85
N GLY A 149 0.19 -5.94 -11.73
CA GLY A 149 -1.22 -5.67 -11.97
C GLY A 149 -2.11 -6.03 -10.76
N ALA A 150 -3.33 -5.48 -10.73
CA ALA A 150 -4.33 -5.69 -9.68
C ALA A 150 -3.81 -5.48 -8.24
N GLY A 151 -2.85 -4.57 -8.03
CA GLY A 151 -2.29 -4.27 -6.71
C GLY A 151 -1.20 -5.22 -6.22
N CYS A 152 -0.72 -6.13 -7.07
CA CYS A 152 0.49 -6.90 -6.82
C CYS A 152 1.71 -6.02 -7.11
N LEU A 153 2.67 -5.93 -6.19
CA LEU A 153 3.89 -5.15 -6.29
C LEU A 153 5.08 -6.06 -5.95
N ASN A 154 6.03 -6.23 -6.85
CA ASN A 154 7.29 -6.92 -6.58
C ASN A 154 8.37 -5.89 -6.26
N ILE A 155 9.10 -6.10 -5.18
CA ILE A 155 10.18 -5.21 -4.77
C ILE A 155 11.50 -5.89 -5.12
N CYS A 156 12.22 -5.32 -6.08
CA CYS A 156 13.52 -5.78 -6.52
C CYS A 156 14.59 -4.75 -6.14
N GLY A 157 15.85 -5.17 -6.04
CA GLY A 157 16.98 -4.24 -5.80
C GLY A 157 17.80 -4.57 -4.55
N GLU A 158 18.79 -3.73 -4.27
CA GLU A 158 19.73 -3.91 -3.15
C GLU A 158 19.13 -3.46 -1.80
N ILE A 159 17.99 -4.04 -1.42
CA ILE A 159 17.43 -3.85 -0.08
C ILE A 159 17.71 -5.07 0.80
N SER A 160 18.34 -4.84 1.95
CA SER A 160 18.52 -5.92 2.92
C SER A 160 17.16 -6.40 3.45
N THR A 161 17.02 -7.70 3.70
CA THR A 161 15.81 -8.27 4.33
C THR A 161 15.45 -7.55 5.63
N GLN A 162 16.44 -7.08 6.40
CA GLN A 162 16.21 -6.31 7.63
C GLN A 162 15.55 -4.96 7.35
N LYS A 163 16.09 -4.17 6.41
CA LYS A 163 15.54 -2.85 6.05
C LYS A 163 14.14 -2.97 5.45
N TYR A 164 13.94 -4.01 4.66
CA TYR A 164 12.64 -4.33 4.09
C TYR A 164 11.61 -4.68 5.17
N ASN A 165 11.95 -5.55 6.12
CA ASN A 165 11.10 -5.86 7.26
C ASN A 165 10.80 -4.61 8.11
N GLU A 166 11.76 -3.71 8.27
CA GLU A 166 11.57 -2.43 8.95
C GLU A 166 10.50 -1.58 8.24
N ILE A 167 10.52 -1.49 6.91
CA ILE A 167 9.50 -0.78 6.13
C ILE A 167 8.11 -1.36 6.40
N VAL A 168 7.98 -2.68 6.29
CA VAL A 168 6.69 -3.38 6.50
C VAL A 168 6.18 -3.17 7.92
N LEU A 169 7.02 -3.37 8.93
CA LEU A 169 6.63 -3.20 10.33
C LEU A 169 6.23 -1.76 10.65
N ASN A 170 6.93 -0.78 10.08
CA ASN A 170 6.56 0.63 10.25
C ASN A 170 5.25 0.96 9.54
N PHE A 171 5.01 0.39 8.36
CA PHE A 171 3.74 0.55 7.65
C PHE A 171 2.56 -0.04 8.44
N LEU A 172 2.72 -1.27 8.97
CA LEU A 172 1.71 -1.90 9.82
C LEU A 172 1.46 -1.10 11.10
N LYS A 173 2.52 -0.56 11.71
CA LYS A 173 2.41 0.30 12.89
C LYS A 173 1.61 1.57 12.62
N ASP A 174 1.77 2.20 11.46
CA ASP A 174 0.97 3.36 11.05
C ASP A 174 -0.51 3.00 10.86
N LEU A 175 -0.81 1.73 10.61
CA LEU A 175 -2.16 1.17 10.59
C LEU A 175 -2.64 0.71 11.99
N ASN A 176 -1.91 1.01 13.06
CA ASN A 176 -2.10 0.50 14.43
C ASN A 176 -2.15 -1.02 14.52
N VAL A 177 -1.37 -1.70 13.69
CA VAL A 177 -1.19 -3.15 13.72
C VAL A 177 0.20 -3.46 14.24
N GLU A 178 0.28 -4.20 15.35
CA GLU A 178 1.53 -4.76 15.85
C GLU A 178 1.66 -6.23 15.43
N VAL A 179 2.88 -6.62 15.05
CA VAL A 179 3.23 -8.02 14.79
C VAL A 179 4.03 -8.53 15.99
N LYS A 180 3.48 -9.50 16.72
CA LYS A 180 4.24 -10.27 17.72
C LYS A 180 4.52 -11.65 17.17
N SER A 181 5.73 -11.91 16.72
CA SER A 181 6.13 -13.29 16.46
C SER A 181 6.25 -14.06 17.78
N ASN A 182 5.86 -15.33 17.78
CA ASN A 182 6.50 -16.25 18.71
C ASN A 182 7.95 -16.34 18.22
N LEU A 183 8.89 -15.72 18.95
CA LEU A 183 10.22 -15.32 18.46
C LEU A 183 11.08 -16.45 17.85
N ASN A 184 10.65 -17.71 17.95
CA ASN A 184 11.34 -18.88 17.44
C ASN A 184 10.69 -19.56 16.22
N ASP A 185 9.49 -19.14 15.77
CA ASP A 185 8.79 -19.81 14.68
C ASP A 185 8.15 -18.82 13.69
N LYS A 186 8.66 -18.78 12.46
CA LYS A 186 8.18 -17.90 11.38
C LYS A 186 6.75 -18.22 10.94
N LYS A 187 6.20 -19.38 11.34
CA LYS A 187 4.87 -19.84 10.94
C LYS A 187 3.76 -19.45 11.91
N ASN A 188 4.11 -18.95 13.10
CA ASN A 188 3.17 -18.67 14.18
C ASN A 188 3.43 -17.28 14.77
N TYR A 189 2.81 -16.25 14.21
CA TYR A 189 2.85 -14.90 14.75
C TYR A 189 1.43 -14.40 15.06
N GLN A 190 1.34 -13.45 15.98
CA GLN A 190 0.10 -12.82 16.38
C GLN A 190 0.04 -11.43 15.79
N LEU A 191 -1.11 -11.12 15.17
CA LEU A 191 -1.43 -9.76 14.76
C LEU A 191 -2.29 -9.11 15.84
N ILE A 192 -1.87 -7.95 16.29
CA ILE A 192 -2.50 -7.22 17.37
C ILE A 192 -3.06 -5.92 16.80
N LEU A 193 -4.38 -5.79 16.82
CA LEU A 193 -5.06 -4.54 16.49
C LEU A 193 -5.07 -3.64 17.73
N LEU A 194 -4.53 -2.43 17.59
CA LEU A 194 -4.51 -1.43 18.64
C LEU A 194 -5.44 -0.25 18.32
N ASN A 195 -5.97 0.38 19.35
CA ASN A 195 -6.62 1.69 19.21
C ASN A 195 -5.57 2.82 19.09
N SER A 196 -6.03 4.06 18.88
CA SER A 196 -5.15 5.24 18.77
C SER A 196 -4.30 5.52 20.02
N ASN A 197 -4.63 4.93 21.17
CA ASN A 197 -3.89 5.04 22.42
C ASN A 197 -2.99 3.81 22.65
N SER A 198 -2.70 3.04 21.61
CA SER A 198 -1.89 1.80 21.68
C SER A 198 -2.46 0.75 22.64
N THR A 199 -3.78 0.73 22.84
CA THR A 199 -4.45 -0.30 23.66
C THR A 199 -4.97 -1.42 22.78
N LEU A 200 -4.76 -2.67 23.20
CA LEU A 200 -5.27 -3.87 22.53
C LEU A 200 -6.79 -3.80 22.33
N ILE A 201 -7.23 -3.95 21.09
CA ILE A 201 -8.63 -4.13 20.71
C ILE A 201 -8.90 -5.60 20.45
N GLU A 202 -8.09 -6.22 19.58
CA GLU A 202 -8.32 -7.57 19.06
C GLU A 202 -6.98 -8.23 18.77
N LEU A 203 -6.90 -9.54 19.00
CA LEU A 203 -5.73 -10.37 18.75
C LEU A 203 -6.11 -11.47 17.78
N TYR A 204 -5.29 -11.65 16.75
CA TYR A 204 -5.46 -12.64 15.71
C TYR A 204 -4.27 -13.59 15.73
N ASP A 205 -4.55 -14.88 15.86
CA ASP A 205 -3.55 -15.95 15.72
C ASP A 205 -3.54 -16.42 14.27
N THR A 206 -2.34 -16.65 13.71
CA THR A 206 -2.18 -17.11 12.33
C THR A 206 -1.87 -18.60 12.23
N GLY A 207 -1.81 -19.30 13.37
CA GLY A 207 -1.64 -20.75 13.49
C GLY A 207 -2.95 -21.54 13.64
#